data_AF-A0A355F5U2-F1
#
_entry.id   AF-A0A355F5U2-F1
#
_cell.length_a   1.000
_cell.length_b   1.000
_cell.length_c   1.000
_cell.angle_alpha   90.00
_cell.angle_beta   90.00
_cell.angle_gamma   90.00
#
_symmetry.space_group_name_H-M   'P 1'
#
loop_
_entity.id
_entity.type
_entity.pdbx_description
1 polymer ?
#
loop_
_entity_poly.entity_id
_entity_poly.type
_entity_poly.pdbx_seq_one_letter_code
_entity_poly.pdbx_strand_id
1 'polypeptide(L)'
;GRRELFADRLDPELRALRAAGRHAEARNYAQAKARKLQAEGASPALWLEHAGDAAFATTDYPGAKSLYEQALATAEEPARLYLKLSDVHHLLGNPQGEKEYREKVYGSLDVR
;
A
#
# COMPACT_ATOMS: atom_id res chain seq x y z
N GLY A 1 19.72 13.48 7.93
CA GLY A 1 18.28 13.31 7.68
C GLY A 1 18.07 11.95 7.05
N ARG A 2 17.31 11.07 7.70
CA ARG A 2 17.12 9.66 7.28
C ARG A 2 16.05 9.46 6.19
N ARG A 3 15.28 10.52 5.85
CA ARG A 3 14.16 10.46 4.90
C ARG A 3 14.57 10.36 3.42
N GLU A 4 15.76 10.83 3.04
CA GLU A 4 16.19 10.84 1.64
C GLU A 4 16.88 9.54 1.19
N LEU A 5 17.29 8.66 2.11
CA LEU A 5 18.05 7.45 1.76
C LEU A 5 17.19 6.23 1.39
N PHE A 6 15.86 6.26 1.61
CA PHE A 6 14.99 5.11 1.35
C PHE A 6 13.92 5.33 0.27
N ALA A 7 13.55 6.57 -0.03
CA ALA A 7 12.57 6.88 -1.08
C ALA A 7 13.15 6.67 -2.49
N ASP A 8 14.46 6.83 -2.68
CA ASP A 8 15.11 6.79 -4.01
C ASP A 8 15.63 5.42 -4.46
N ARG A 9 15.61 4.39 -3.60
CA ARG A 9 15.93 3.02 -4.01
C ARG A 9 14.77 2.07 -3.75
N LEU A 10 13.69 2.27 -4.51
CA LEU A 10 12.95 1.09 -4.95
C LEU A 10 13.97 0.11 -5.53
N ASP A 11 13.96 -1.11 -4.98
CA ASP A 11 14.78 -2.22 -5.44
C ASP A 11 14.72 -2.29 -6.98
N PRO A 12 15.87 -2.36 -7.67
CA PRO A 12 15.93 -2.27 -9.13
C PRO A 12 15.07 -3.34 -9.80
N GLU A 13 14.91 -4.50 -9.18
CA GLU A 13 14.08 -5.58 -9.70
C GLU A 13 12.59 -5.22 -9.65
N LEU A 14 12.12 -4.69 -8.51
CA LEU A 14 10.74 -4.22 -8.38
C LEU A 14 10.45 -3.09 -9.40
N ARG A 15 11.39 -2.17 -9.59
CA ARG A 15 11.28 -1.10 -10.59
C ARG A 15 11.17 -1.67 -12.01
N ALA A 16 12.02 -2.62 -12.37
CA ALA A 16 12.02 -3.25 -13.68
C ALA A 16 10.70 -4.01 -13.96
N LEU A 17 10.23 -4.80 -12.98
CA LEU A 17 8.96 -5.53 -13.10
C LEU A 17 7.79 -4.58 -13.33
N ARG A 18 7.72 -3.47 -12.56
CA ARG A 18 6.67 -2.45 -12.72
C ARG A 18 6.75 -1.73 -14.06
N ALA A 19 7.94 -1.32 -14.49
CA ALA A 19 8.13 -0.64 -15.77
C ALA A 19 7.74 -1.53 -16.97
N ALA A 20 7.90 -2.85 -16.83
CA ALA A 20 7.49 -3.84 -17.82
C ALA A 20 5.99 -4.21 -17.74
N GLY A 21 5.20 -3.61 -16.85
CA GLY A 21 3.79 -3.97 -16.63
C GLY A 21 3.58 -5.35 -16.02
N ARG A 22 4.63 -5.99 -15.49
CA ARG A 22 4.61 -7.34 -14.90
C ARG A 22 4.11 -7.27 -13.46
N HIS A 23 2.89 -6.79 -13.28
CA HIS A 23 2.32 -6.48 -11.96
C HIS A 23 2.17 -7.71 -11.06
N ALA A 24 1.78 -8.87 -11.60
CA ALA A 24 1.70 -10.11 -10.81
C ALA A 24 3.07 -10.51 -10.22
N GLU A 25 4.14 -10.35 -10.99
CA GLU A 25 5.50 -10.66 -10.55
C GLU A 25 6.03 -9.61 -9.58
N ALA A 26 5.74 -8.33 -9.84
CA ALA A 26 6.03 -7.25 -8.89
C ALA A 26 5.36 -7.48 -7.53
N ARG A 27 4.10 -7.96 -7.53
CA ARG A 27 3.37 -8.32 -6.30
C ARG A 27 4.08 -9.46 -5.56
N ASN A 28 4.39 -10.56 -6.26
CA ASN A 28 5.04 -11.72 -5.65
C ASN A 28 6.41 -11.35 -5.06
N TYR A 29 7.19 -10.56 -5.80
CA TYR A 29 8.48 -10.05 -5.36
C TYR A 29 8.37 -9.23 -4.08
N ALA A 30 7.45 -8.26 -4.06
CA ALA A 30 7.24 -7.41 -2.91
C ALA A 30 6.75 -8.19 -1.68
N GLN A 31 5.84 -9.17 -1.86
CA GLN A 31 5.41 -10.04 -0.77
C GLN A 31 6.54 -10.91 -0.21
N ALA A 32 7.46 -11.40 -1.05
CA ALA A 32 8.63 -12.15 -0.58
C ALA A 32 9.54 -11.29 0.29
N LYS A 33 9.80 -10.04 -0.11
CA LYS A 33 10.58 -9.07 0.68
C LYS A 33 9.89 -8.70 2.00
N ALA A 34 8.57 -8.49 1.98
CA ALA A 34 7.77 -8.25 3.18
C ALA A 34 7.90 -9.41 4.19
N ARG A 35 7.73 -10.66 3.72
CA ARG A 35 7.88 -11.86 4.56
C ARG A 35 9.27 -11.97 5.18
N LYS A 36 10.32 -11.68 4.40
CA LYS A 36 11.70 -11.67 4.89
C LYS A 36 11.90 -10.65 6.01
N LEU A 37 11.48 -9.41 5.82
CA LEU A 37 11.61 -8.37 6.85
C LEU A 37 10.83 -8.72 8.11
N GLN A 38 9.63 -9.25 7.97
CA GLN A 38 8.83 -9.67 9.12
C GLN A 38 9.51 -10.80 9.90
N ALA A 39 10.13 -11.76 9.22
CA ALA A 39 10.92 -12.82 9.87
C ALA A 39 12.18 -12.27 10.57
N GLU A 40 12.73 -11.16 10.08
CA GLU A 40 13.87 -10.43 10.68
C GLU A 40 13.43 -9.42 11.77
N GLY A 41 12.13 -9.32 12.08
CA GLY A 41 11.59 -8.39 13.08
C GLY A 41 11.55 -6.92 12.62
N ALA A 42 11.72 -6.66 11.32
CA ALA A 42 11.65 -5.33 10.72
C ALA A 42 10.26 -5.05 10.13
N SER A 43 9.89 -3.77 9.99
CA SER A 43 8.59 -3.38 9.43
C SER A 43 8.46 -3.78 7.95
N PRO A 44 7.43 -4.57 7.57
CA PRO A 44 7.17 -4.94 6.19
C PRO A 44 6.35 -3.89 5.40
N ALA A 45 5.94 -2.78 6.05
CA ALA A 45 4.93 -1.86 5.54
C ALA A 45 5.18 -1.36 4.10
N LEU A 46 6.41 -0.92 3.80
CA LEU A 46 6.76 -0.41 2.47
C LEU A 46 6.57 -1.47 1.37
N TRP A 47 6.95 -2.72 1.65
CA TRP A 47 6.86 -3.81 0.69
C TRP A 47 5.42 -4.32 0.53
N LEU A 48 4.66 -4.37 1.62
CA LEU A 48 3.23 -4.67 1.56
C LEU A 48 2.47 -3.62 0.76
N GLU A 49 2.83 -2.34 0.90
CA GLU A 49 2.26 -1.28 0.09
C GLU A 49 2.57 -1.46 -1.40
N HIS A 50 3.81 -1.79 -1.77
CA HIS A 50 4.13 -2.06 -3.18
C HIS A 50 3.43 -3.30 -3.74
N ALA A 51 3.23 -4.33 -2.91
CA ALA A 51 2.40 -5.47 -3.30
C ALA A 51 0.93 -5.03 -3.53
N GLY A 52 0.40 -4.16 -2.67
CA GLY A 52 -0.92 -3.56 -2.82
C GLY A 52 -1.04 -2.72 -4.09
N ASP A 53 -0.04 -1.89 -4.41
CA ASP A 53 0.02 -1.10 -5.65
C ASP A 53 -0.06 -1.99 -6.89
N ALA A 54 0.64 -3.12 -6.86
CA ALA A 54 0.65 -4.08 -7.94
C ALA A 54 -0.71 -4.81 -8.09
N ALA A 55 -1.37 -5.18 -6.99
CA ALA A 55 -2.71 -5.74 -7.01
C ALA A 55 -3.76 -4.72 -7.51
N PHE A 56 -3.63 -3.46 -7.09
CA PHE A 56 -4.48 -2.36 -7.54
C PHE A 56 -4.36 -2.15 -9.05
N ALA A 57 -3.13 -2.17 -9.59
CA ALA A 57 -2.88 -2.02 -11.02
C ALA A 57 -3.53 -3.14 -11.86
N THR A 58 -3.72 -4.33 -11.28
CA THR A 58 -4.42 -5.45 -11.93
C THR A 58 -5.91 -5.52 -11.58
N THR A 59 -6.49 -4.46 -11.01
CA THR A 59 -7.90 -4.38 -10.58
C THR A 59 -8.31 -5.41 -9.51
N ASP A 60 -7.34 -6.06 -8.86
CA ASP A 60 -7.57 -6.89 -7.68
C ASP A 60 -7.74 -5.99 -6.45
N TYR A 61 -8.84 -5.26 -6.40
CA TYR A 61 -9.14 -4.33 -5.30
C TYR A 61 -9.30 -5.03 -3.95
N PRO A 62 -9.95 -6.22 -3.84
CA PRO A 62 -9.95 -6.97 -2.58
C PRO A 62 -8.54 -7.36 -2.11
N GLY A 63 -7.67 -7.80 -3.02
CA GLY A 63 -6.28 -8.12 -2.71
C GLY A 63 -5.47 -6.89 -2.32
N ALA A 64 -5.65 -5.77 -3.04
CA ALA A 64 -5.01 -4.50 -2.72
C ALA A 64 -5.42 -4.00 -1.33
N LYS A 65 -6.72 -4.06 -1.01
CA LYS A 65 -7.26 -3.72 0.32
C LYS A 65 -6.52 -4.49 1.41
N SER A 66 -6.49 -5.82 1.29
CA SER A 66 -5.85 -6.69 2.29
C SER A 66 -4.37 -6.36 2.49
N LEU A 67 -3.65 -6.05 1.42
CA LEU A 67 -2.22 -5.71 1.48
C LEU A 67 -1.99 -4.33 2.10
N TYR A 68 -2.81 -3.34 1.79
CA TYR A 68 -2.72 -2.02 2.41
C TYR A 68 -3.10 -2.05 3.90
N GLU A 69 -4.09 -2.84 4.31
CA GLU A 69 -4.44 -3.03 5.72
C GLU A 69 -3.29 -3.69 6.51
N GLN A 70 -2.62 -4.68 5.92
CA GLN A 70 -1.42 -5.28 6.51
C GLN A 70 -0.26 -4.28 6.60
N ALA A 71 -0.05 -3.45 5.56
CA ALA A 71 0.95 -2.41 5.59
C ALA A 71 0.67 -1.38 6.69
N LEU A 72 -0.61 -1.01 6.85
CA LEU A 72 -1.06 -0.01 7.81
C LEU A 72 -0.76 -0.41 9.25
N ALA A 73 -0.83 -1.70 9.58
CA ALA A 73 -0.56 -2.21 10.92
C ALA A 73 0.86 -1.94 11.44
N THR A 74 1.82 -1.64 10.56
CA THR A 74 3.24 -1.45 10.92
C THR A 74 3.86 -0.18 10.32
N ALA A 75 3.04 0.68 9.72
CA ALA A 75 3.49 1.90 9.05
C ALA A 75 3.73 3.05 10.05
N GLU A 76 4.91 3.67 9.98
CA GLU A 76 5.23 4.88 10.76
C GLU A 76 4.47 6.11 10.24
N GLU A 77 4.25 6.19 8.93
CA GLU A 77 3.56 7.30 8.26
C GLU A 77 2.34 6.78 7.46
N PRO A 78 1.17 6.63 8.10
CA PRO A 78 0.02 5.91 7.53
C PRO A 78 -0.85 6.75 6.58
N ALA A 79 -0.65 8.08 6.51
CA ALA A 79 -1.53 8.98 5.75
C ALA A 79 -1.71 8.55 4.27
N ARG A 80 -0.62 8.14 3.61
CA ARG A 80 -0.68 7.62 2.22
C ARG A 80 -1.49 6.33 2.11
N LEU A 81 -1.43 5.45 3.11
CA LEU A 81 -2.17 4.19 3.13
C LEU A 81 -3.66 4.43 3.35
N TYR A 82 -4.02 5.43 4.16
CA TYR A 82 -5.42 5.84 4.31
C TYR A 82 -6.00 6.32 2.97
N LEU A 83 -5.27 7.15 2.22
CA LEU A 83 -5.73 7.58 0.90
C LEU A 83 -5.90 6.39 -0.06
N LYS A 84 -4.91 5.50 -0.15
CA LYS A 84 -4.99 4.29 -0.98
C LYS A 84 -6.16 3.37 -0.58
N LEU A 85 -6.40 3.19 0.72
CA LEU A 85 -7.55 2.44 1.22
C LEU A 85 -8.86 3.14 0.87
N SER A 86 -8.94 4.47 0.99
CA SER A 86 -10.13 5.21 0.59
C SER A 86 -10.48 5.01 -0.89
N ASP A 87 -9.47 5.04 -1.77
CA ASP A 87 -9.65 4.81 -3.22
C ASP A 87 -10.06 3.36 -3.51
N VAL A 88 -9.50 2.38 -2.80
CA VAL A 88 -9.92 0.98 -2.91
C VAL A 88 -11.36 0.79 -2.43
N HIS A 89 -11.75 1.42 -1.33
CA HIS A 89 -13.12 1.36 -0.83
C HIS A 89 -14.12 2.00 -1.81
N HIS A 90 -13.74 3.11 -2.44
CA HIS A 90 -14.52 3.73 -3.51
C HIS A 90 -14.76 2.74 -4.67
N LEU A 91 -13.68 2.12 -5.17
CA LEU A 91 -13.73 1.17 -6.29
C LEU A 91 -14.48 -0.14 -5.96
N LEU A 92 -14.56 -0.50 -4.68
CA LEU A 92 -15.36 -1.60 -4.17
C LEU A 92 -16.83 -1.22 -3.89
N GLY A 93 -17.24 0.02 -4.15
CA GLY A 93 -18.61 0.49 -3.88
C GLY A 93 -18.93 0.57 -2.39
N ASN A 94 -17.93 0.81 -1.53
CA ASN A 94 -18.09 0.95 -0.09
C ASN A 94 -17.88 2.41 0.35
N PRO A 95 -18.93 3.26 0.24
CA PRO A 95 -18.84 4.68 0.56
C PRO A 95 -18.57 4.94 2.04
N GLN A 96 -19.01 4.06 2.94
CA GLN A 96 -18.75 4.20 4.37
C GLN A 96 -17.26 4.02 4.68
N GLY A 97 -16.63 2.99 4.10
CA GLY A 97 -15.19 2.78 4.24
C GLY A 97 -14.37 3.88 3.56
N GLU A 98 -14.81 4.35 2.39
CA GLU A 98 -14.19 5.51 1.73
C GLU A 98 -14.18 6.72 2.66
N LYS A 99 -15.36 7.10 3.21
CA LYS A 99 -15.50 8.21 4.15
C LYS A 99 -14.58 8.02 5.36
N GLU A 100 -14.62 6.85 6.01
CA GLU A 100 -13.81 6.58 7.20
C GLU A 100 -12.32 6.86 6.95
N TYR A 101 -11.77 6.37 5.85
CA TYR A 101 -10.35 6.56 5.55
C TYR A 101 -10.01 7.99 5.11
N ARG A 102 -10.92 8.69 4.42
CA ARG A 102 -10.72 10.13 4.11
C ARG A 102 -10.71 10.97 5.38
N GLU A 103 -11.58 10.68 6.34
CA GLU A 103 -11.65 11.43 7.60
C GLU A 103 -10.40 11.27 8.47
N LYS A 104 -9.70 10.13 8.38
CA LYS A 104 -8.39 9.94 9.04
C LYS A 104 -7.29 10.88 8.50
N VAL A 105 -7.48 11.46 7.31
CA VAL A 105 -6.54 12.41 6.69
C VAL A 105 -7.02 13.86 6.82
N TYR A 106 -8.30 14.12 6.54
CA TYR A 106 -8.83 15.47 6.40
C TYR A 106 -9.66 15.96 7.61
N GLY A 107 -9.95 15.10 8.57
CA GLY A 107 -10.95 15.36 9.62
C GLY A 107 -12.38 15.09 9.13
N SER A 108 -13.37 15.39 9.96
CA SER A 108 -14.78 15.06 9.68
C SER A 108 -15.29 15.70 8.39
N LEU A 109 -16.00 14.90 7.59
CA LEU A 109 -16.62 15.33 6.33
C LEU A 109 -18.13 15.59 6.45
N ASP A 110 -18.68 15.54 7.67
CA ASP A 110 -20.08 15.88 7.89
C ASP A 110 -20.27 17.39 7.75
N VAL A 111 -21.14 17.78 6.82
CA VAL A 111 -21.58 19.17 6.67
C VAL A 111 -22.40 19.52 7.91
N ARG A 112 -21.92 20.48 8.70
CA ARG A 112 -22.65 21.02 9.86
C ARG A 112 -23.78 21.93 9.44
#